data_AF-A0A524F8H7-F1
#
_entry.id   AF-A0A524F8H7-F1
#
_cell.length_a   1.000
_cell.length_b   1.000
_cell.length_c   1.000
_cell.angle_alpha   90.00
_cell.angle_beta   90.00
_cell.angle_gamma   90.00
#
_symmetry.space_group_name_H-M   'P 1'
#
loop_
_entity.id
_entity.type
_entity.pdbx_description
1 polymer ?
#
loop_
_entity_poly.entity_id
_entity_poly.type
_entity_poly.pdbx_seq_one_letter_code
_entity_poly.pdbx_strand_id
1 'polypeptide(L)'
;MEKEEFLKLLPKLIREDDEIKGAIITALSSIVATKDDIARIIEHSDRRFKAMQEQMDRRFEAMQEQMDRRFETLIEQMNKGFEIARKDRMQIDAKIDSIGRRSGLNLENTVLYLLQDKLIQENI
;
A
#
# COMPACT_ATOMS: atom_id res chain seq x y z
N MET A 1 61.86 37.26 18.65
CA MET A 1 60.70 37.24 17.74
C MET A 1 59.49 36.93 18.61
N GLU A 2 58.55 37.86 18.71
CA GLU A 2 57.33 37.61 19.46
C GLU A 2 56.54 36.49 18.78
N LYS A 3 55.87 35.64 19.56
CA LYS A 3 55.06 34.53 19.05
C LYS A 3 54.09 34.99 17.95
N GLU A 4 53.51 36.18 18.12
CA GLU A 4 52.65 36.87 17.14
C GLU A 4 53.31 37.09 15.76
N GLU A 5 54.58 37.46 15.74
CA GLU A 5 55.33 37.75 14.52
C GLU A 5 55.62 36.46 13.74
N PHE A 6 55.99 35.40 14.46
CA PHE A 6 56.21 34.08 13.90
C PHE A 6 54.92 33.50 13.29
N LEU A 7 53.79 33.62 14.00
CA LEU A 7 52.48 33.16 13.49
C LEU A 7 52.05 33.88 12.20
N LYS A 8 52.42 35.15 12.02
CA LYS A 8 52.16 35.90 10.78
C LYS A 8 53.03 35.43 9.61
N LEU A 9 54.21 34.89 9.88
CA LEU A 9 55.16 34.42 8.87
C LEU A 9 54.93 32.95 8.46
N LEU A 10 54.32 32.14 9.33
CA LEU A 10 54.04 30.72 9.07
C LEU A 10 53.40 30.43 7.71
N PRO A 11 52.35 31.13 7.24
CA PRO A 11 51.72 30.83 5.95
C PRO A 11 52.64 31.04 4.74
N LYS A 12 53.57 32.01 4.82
CA LYS A 12 54.59 32.23 3.79
C LYS A 12 55.65 31.13 3.82
N LEU A 13 56.13 30.81 5.02
CA LEU A 13 57.16 29.79 5.24
C LEU A 13 56.70 28.40 4.74
N ILE A 14 55.43 28.03 4.99
CA ILE A 14 54.84 26.77 4.51
C ILE A 14 54.73 26.71 2.97
N ARG A 15 54.64 27.87 2.30
CA ARG A 15 54.53 27.92 0.83
C ARG A 15 55.87 27.97 0.13
N GLU A 16 56.83 28.71 0.69
CA GLU A 16 58.12 29.02 0.06
C GLU A 16 59.23 28.01 0.40
N ASP A 17 59.12 27.29 1.52
CA ASP A 17 60.12 26.33 2.00
C ASP A 17 59.59 24.89 1.94
N ASP A 18 60.16 24.07 1.06
CA ASP A 18 59.75 22.68 0.86
C ASP A 18 60.23 21.74 1.98
N GLU A 19 61.30 22.07 2.70
CA GLU A 19 61.80 21.29 3.84
C GLU A 19 60.84 21.43 5.02
N ILE A 20 60.40 22.66 5.30
CA ILE A 20 59.41 22.98 6.32
C ILE A 20 58.04 22.38 5.96
N LYS A 21 57.62 22.47 4.69
CA LYS A 21 56.40 21.81 4.21
C LYS A 21 56.47 20.29 4.42
N GLY A 22 57.59 19.65 4.08
CA GLY A 22 57.80 18.21 4.23
C GLY A 22 57.78 17.73 5.68
N ALA A 23 58.44 18.48 6.58
CA ALA A 23 58.42 18.20 8.02
C ALA A 23 57.00 18.29 8.61
N ILE A 24 56.23 19.30 8.21
CA ILE A 24 54.82 19.47 8.63
C ILE A 24 53.94 18.34 8.11
N ILE A 25 54.06 17.98 6.82
CA ILE A 25 53.30 16.85 6.24
C ILE A 25 53.62 15.56 6.98
N THR A 26 54.89 15.30 7.28
CA THR A 26 55.33 14.10 8.02
C THR A 26 54.76 14.07 9.43
N ALA A 27 54.79 15.20 10.14
CA ALA A 27 54.24 15.33 11.49
C ALA A 27 52.71 15.16 11.53
N LEU A 28 52.00 15.60 10.48
CA LEU A 28 50.54 15.53 10.39
C LEU A 28 50.01 14.25 9.73
N SER A 29 50.85 13.48 9.05
CA SER A 29 50.45 12.30 8.27
C SER A 29 49.75 11.22 9.11
N SER A 30 50.03 11.13 10.41
CA SER A 30 49.40 10.16 11.31
C SER A 30 48.10 10.66 11.94
N ILE A 31 47.80 11.96 11.81
CA ILE A 31 46.67 12.64 12.48
C ILE A 31 45.56 12.95 11.47
N VAL A 32 45.93 13.29 10.24
CA VAL A 32 45.00 13.78 9.22
C VAL A 32 44.57 12.63 8.31
N ALA A 33 43.25 12.43 8.18
CA ALA A 33 42.70 11.50 7.20
C ALA A 33 43.04 11.96 5.77
N THR A 34 43.48 11.03 4.93
CA THR A 34 43.78 11.32 3.53
C THR A 34 42.50 11.40 2.70
N LYS A 35 42.60 11.96 1.50
CA LYS A 35 41.49 11.96 0.53
C LYS A 35 41.01 10.53 0.22
N ASP A 36 41.92 9.57 0.19
CA ASP A 36 41.61 8.16 -0.09
C ASP A 36 40.86 7.50 1.07
N ASP A 37 41.17 7.86 2.32
CA ASP A 37 40.41 7.39 3.49
C ASP A 37 38.96 7.87 3.43
N ILE A 38 38.79 9.15 3.12
CA ILE A 38 37.47 9.77 2.97
C ILE A 38 36.71 9.12 1.80
N ALA A 39 37.38 8.94 0.66
CA ALA A 39 36.78 8.29 -0.52
C ALA A 39 36.31 6.86 -0.20
N ARG A 40 37.12 6.08 0.52
CA ARG A 40 36.75 4.73 0.97
C ARG A 40 35.54 4.72 1.90
N ILE A 41 35.47 5.67 2.83
CA ILE A 41 34.31 5.81 3.73
C ILE A 41 33.05 6.15 2.93
N ILE A 42 33.15 7.09 1.98
CA ILE A 42 32.03 7.47 1.12
C ILE A 42 31.56 6.28 0.29
N GLU A 43 32.47 5.54 -0.36
CA GLU A 43 32.13 4.37 -1.16
C GLU A 43 31.49 3.26 -0.31
N HIS A 44 32.03 3.01 0.88
CA HIS A 44 31.44 2.06 1.82
C HIS A 44 30.04 2.49 2.27
N SER A 45 29.85 3.78 2.55
CA SER A 45 28.56 4.36 2.90
C SER A 45 27.56 4.20 1.75
N ASP A 46 27.95 4.55 0.52
CA ASP A 46 27.12 4.44 -0.69
C ASP A 46 26.68 2.99 -0.94
N ARG A 47 27.59 2.02 -0.78
CA ARG A 47 27.24 0.59 -0.84
C ARG A 47 26.20 0.18 0.19
N ARG A 48 26.34 0.65 1.44
CA ARG A 48 25.36 0.35 2.50
C ARG A 48 24.01 1.00 2.21
N PHE A 49 23.99 2.23 1.72
CA PHE A 49 22.77 2.92 1.32
C PHE A 49 22.06 2.20 0.17
N LYS A 50 22.78 1.80 -0.87
CA LYS A 50 22.23 1.00 -1.98
C LYS A 50 21.64 -0.32 -1.49
N ALA A 51 22.37 -1.07 -0.66
CA ALA A 51 21.87 -2.33 -0.10
C ALA A 51 20.61 -2.13 0.75
N MET A 52 20.54 -1.03 1.51
CA MET A 52 19.36 -0.68 2.30
C MET A 52 18.18 -0.30 1.39
N GLN A 53 18.42 0.45 0.32
CA GLN A 53 17.39 0.82 -0.65
C GLN A 53 16.80 -0.42 -1.33
N GLU A 54 17.65 -1.31 -1.85
CA GLU A 54 17.19 -2.58 -2.44
C GLU A 54 16.40 -3.44 -1.45
N GLN A 55 16.79 -3.45 -0.18
CA GLN A 55 16.05 -4.17 0.85
C GLN A 55 14.67 -3.53 1.09
N MET A 56 14.58 -2.20 1.10
CA MET A 56 13.31 -1.49 1.23
C MET A 56 12.42 -1.75 0.02
N ASP A 57 12.95 -1.70 -1.19
CA ASP A 57 12.21 -1.96 -2.43
C ASP A 57 11.61 -3.38 -2.41
N ARG A 58 12.43 -4.40 -2.11
CA ARG A 58 11.95 -5.78 -1.97
C ARG A 58 10.85 -5.94 -0.90
N ARG A 59 10.98 -5.23 0.23
CA ARG A 59 9.95 -5.28 1.29
C ARG A 59 8.66 -4.60 0.86
N PHE A 60 8.77 -3.50 0.12
CA PHE A 60 7.62 -2.77 -0.39
C PHE A 60 6.87 -3.58 -1.45
N GLU A 61 7.58 -4.19 -2.40
CA GLU A 61 7.02 -5.11 -3.39
C GLU A 61 6.29 -6.27 -2.72
N ALA A 62 6.93 -6.95 -1.76
CA ALA A 62 6.30 -8.06 -1.03
C ALA A 62 5.03 -7.64 -0.27
N MET A 63 5.02 -6.42 0.30
CA MET A 63 3.84 -5.87 0.97
C MET A 63 2.73 -5.56 -0.04
N GLN A 64 3.08 -5.00 -1.20
CA GLN A 64 2.12 -4.70 -2.26
C GLN A 64 1.46 -5.98 -2.78
N GLU A 65 2.23 -7.02 -3.10
CA GLU A 65 1.68 -8.31 -3.51
C GLU A 65 0.77 -8.94 -2.44
N GLN A 66 1.15 -8.82 -1.16
CA GLN A 66 0.31 -9.32 -0.07
C GLN A 66 -1.02 -8.57 0.01
N MET A 67 -1.00 -7.24 -0.18
CA MET A 67 -2.21 -6.44 -0.23
C MET A 67 -3.08 -6.84 -1.41
N ASP A 68 -2.51 -6.98 -2.60
CA ASP A 68 -3.24 -7.37 -3.81
C ASP A 68 -3.95 -8.72 -3.62
N ARG A 69 -3.25 -9.74 -3.12
CA ARG A 69 -3.84 -11.06 -2.80
C ARG A 69 -4.99 -10.96 -1.78
N ARG A 70 -4.85 -10.11 -0.76
CA ARG A 70 -5.90 -9.89 0.24
C ARG A 70 -7.12 -9.20 -0.37
N PHE A 71 -6.91 -8.21 -1.23
CA PHE A 71 -8.00 -7.52 -1.94
C PHE A 71 -8.73 -8.45 -2.90
N GLU A 72 -8.01 -9.25 -3.69
CA GLU A 72 -8.60 -10.27 -4.57
C GLU A 72 -9.49 -11.24 -3.77
N THR A 73 -8.99 -11.74 -2.64
CA THR A 73 -9.76 -12.65 -1.76
C THR A 73 -11.04 -11.98 -1.25
N LEU A 74 -10.96 -10.71 -0.83
CA LEU A 74 -12.13 -9.95 -0.36
C LEU A 74 -13.16 -9.75 -1.48
N ILE A 75 -12.72 -9.42 -2.68
CA ILE A 75 -13.59 -9.28 -3.85
C ILE A 75 -14.26 -10.61 -4.18
N GLU A 76 -13.53 -11.72 -4.14
CA GLU A 76 -14.08 -13.05 -4.39
C GLU A 76 -15.15 -13.42 -3.35
N GLN A 77 -14.89 -13.18 -2.07
CA GLN A 77 -15.85 -13.42 -0.99
C GLN A 77 -17.11 -12.56 -1.15
N MET A 78 -16.94 -11.29 -1.49
CA MET A 78 -18.05 -10.37 -1.76
C MET A 78 -18.90 -10.85 -2.94
N ASN A 79 -18.27 -11.26 -4.05
CA ASN A 79 -18.96 -11.78 -5.22
C ASN A 79 -19.75 -13.06 -4.87
N LYS A 80 -19.18 -13.98 -4.09
CA LYS A 80 -19.91 -15.16 -3.58
C LYS A 80 -21.12 -14.75 -2.74
N GLY A 81 -20.97 -13.76 -1.87
CA GLY A 81 -22.09 -13.21 -1.08
C GLY A 81 -23.20 -12.64 -1.96
N PHE A 82 -22.86 -11.89 -3.00
CA PHE A 82 -23.84 -11.36 -3.95
C PHE A 82 -24.54 -12.44 -4.77
N GLU A 83 -23.84 -13.50 -5.18
CA GLU A 83 -24.46 -14.63 -5.88
C GLU A 83 -25.44 -15.39 -4.99
N ILE A 84 -25.11 -15.56 -3.70
CA ILE A 84 -26.04 -16.13 -2.72
C ILE A 84 -27.27 -15.24 -2.57
N ALA A 85 -27.08 -13.93 -2.36
CA ALA A 85 -28.19 -12.98 -2.24
C ALA A 85 -29.08 -12.96 -3.49
N ARG A 86 -28.49 -13.08 -4.69
CA ARG A 86 -29.25 -13.18 -5.94
C ARG A 86 -30.10 -14.45 -5.99
N LYS A 87 -29.56 -15.60 -5.58
CA LYS A 87 -30.30 -16.87 -5.52
C LYS A 87 -31.45 -16.80 -4.52
N ASP A 88 -31.20 -16.27 -3.33
CA ASP A 88 -32.23 -16.11 -2.30
C ASP A 88 -33.37 -15.21 -2.78
N ARG A 89 -33.02 -14.09 -3.44
CA ARG A 89 -34.01 -13.22 -4.09
C ARG A 89 -34.84 -13.96 -5.13
N MET A 90 -34.22 -14.73 -6.02
CA MET A 90 -34.95 -15.51 -7.03
C MET A 90 -35.93 -16.51 -6.40
N GLN A 91 -35.55 -17.13 -5.28
CA GLN A 91 -36.44 -18.03 -4.54
C GLN A 91 -37.62 -17.28 -3.91
N ILE A 92 -37.39 -16.08 -3.39
CA ILE A 92 -38.44 -15.22 -2.84
C ILE A 92 -39.41 -14.82 -3.95
N ASP A 93 -38.90 -14.34 -5.08
CA ASP A 93 -39.71 -13.93 -6.24
C ASP A 93 -40.59 -15.10 -6.71
N ALA A 94 -40.04 -16.31 -6.83
CA ALA A 94 -40.80 -17.50 -7.19
C ALA A 94 -41.90 -17.87 -6.17
N LYS A 95 -41.63 -17.72 -4.86
CA LYS A 95 -42.63 -17.94 -3.81
C LYS A 95 -43.74 -16.90 -3.89
N ILE A 96 -43.40 -15.62 -4.08
CA ILE A 96 -44.38 -14.54 -4.23
C ILE A 96 -45.27 -14.78 -5.44
N ASP A 97 -44.70 -15.13 -6.60
CA ASP A 97 -45.45 -15.47 -7.81
C ASP A 97 -46.45 -16.61 -7.57
N SER A 98 -46.02 -17.65 -6.84
CA SER A 98 -46.88 -18.78 -6.50
C SER A 98 -48.07 -18.38 -5.62
N ILE A 99 -47.84 -17.48 -4.65
CA ILE A 99 -48.88 -16.95 -3.77
C ILE A 99 -49.83 -16.07 -4.57
N GLY A 100 -49.31 -15.19 -5.43
CA GLY A 100 -50.11 -14.33 -6.30
C GLY A 100 -51.08 -15.13 -7.17
N ARG A 101 -50.61 -16.20 -7.82
CA ARG A 101 -51.47 -17.08 -8.64
C ARG A 101 -52.56 -17.76 -7.81
N ARG A 102 -52.21 -18.35 -6.66
CA ARG A 102 -53.18 -19.04 -5.79
C ARG A 102 -54.26 -18.08 -5.27
N SER A 103 -53.86 -16.90 -4.81
CA SER A 103 -54.78 -15.88 -4.33
C SER A 103 -55.71 -15.40 -5.44
N GLY A 104 -55.19 -15.19 -6.66
CA GLY A 104 -56.01 -14.83 -7.82
C GLY A 104 -57.10 -15.86 -8.12
N LEU A 105 -56.73 -17.14 -8.22
CA LEU A 105 -57.69 -18.23 -8.45
C LEU A 105 -58.73 -18.35 -7.33
N ASN A 106 -58.31 -18.22 -6.07
CA ASN A 106 -59.23 -18.29 -4.93
C ASN A 106 -60.22 -17.12 -4.93
N LEU A 107 -59.77 -15.91 -5.28
CA LEU A 107 -60.63 -14.75 -5.40
C LEU A 107 -61.64 -14.92 -6.54
N GLU A 108 -61.19 -15.38 -7.72
CA GLU A 108 -62.06 -15.68 -8.85
C GLU A 108 -63.15 -16.69 -8.47
N ASN A 109 -62.77 -17.81 -7.86
CA ASN A 109 -63.72 -18.82 -7.39
C ASN A 109 -64.71 -18.26 -6.36
N THR A 110 -64.26 -17.40 -5.44
CA THR A 110 -65.13 -16.77 -4.44
C THR A 110 -66.14 -15.84 -5.10
N VAL A 111 -65.70 -15.03 -6.07
CA VAL A 111 -66.58 -14.13 -6.83
C VAL A 111 -67.62 -14.93 -7.62
N LEU A 112 -67.21 -16.00 -8.31
CA LEU A 112 -68.12 -16.88 -9.04
C LEU A 112 -69.18 -17.50 -8.13
N TYR A 113 -68.78 -18.00 -6.96
CA TYR A 113 -69.70 -18.56 -5.97
C TYR A 113 -70.73 -17.53 -5.51
N LEU A 114 -70.30 -16.30 -5.17
CA LEU A 114 -71.20 -15.24 -4.72
C LEU A 114 -72.17 -14.79 -5.82
N LEU A 115 -71.72 -14.73 -7.08
CA LEU A 115 -72.58 -14.40 -8.22
C LEU A 115 -73.62 -15.50 -8.46
N GLN A 116 -73.21 -16.77 -8.37
CA GLN A 116 -74.13 -17.89 -8.52
C GLN A 116 -75.19 -17.91 -7.40
N ASP A 117 -74.79 -17.69 -6.15
CA ASP A 117 -75.71 -17.60 -5.00
C ASP A 117 -76.73 -16.46 -5.19
N LYS A 118 -76.29 -15.27 -5.62
CA LYS A 118 -77.19 -14.15 -5.93
C LYS A 118 -78.15 -14.45 -7.06
N LEU A 119 -77.70 -15.07 -8.15
CA LEU A 119 -78.57 -15.44 -9.28
C LEU A 119 -79.63 -16.47 -8.87
N ILE A 120 -79.30 -17.38 -7.96
CA ILE A 120 -80.27 -18.33 -7.40
C ILE A 120 -81.31 -17.59 -6.54
N GLN A 121 -80.88 -16.61 -5.73
CA GLN A 121 -81.80 -15.81 -4.90
C GLN A 121 -82.73 -14.91 -5.72
N GLU A 122 -82.30 -14.39 -6.87
CA GLU A 122 -83.13 -13.52 -7.73
C GLU A 122 -84.12 -14.29 -8.64
N ASN A 123 -83.90 -15.58 -8.89
CA ASN A 123 -84.75 -16.43 -9.74
C ASN A 123 -85.80 -17.25 -8.97
N ILE A 124 -86.01 -16.96 -7.68
CA ILE A 124 -87.07 -17.52 -6.82
C ILE A 124 -88.07 -16.41 -6.48
#